data_AF-A0A947M1Y8-F1
#
_entry.id   AF-A0A947M1Y8-F1
#
_cell.length_a   1.000
_cell.length_b   1.000
_cell.length_c   1.000
_cell.angle_alpha   90.00
_cell.angle_beta   90.00
_cell.angle_gamma   90.00
#
_symmetry.space_group_name_H-M   'P 1'
#
loop_
_entity.id
_entity.type
_entity.pdbx_description
1 polymer ?
#
loop_
_entity_poly.entity_id
_entity_poly.type
_entity_poly.pdbx_seq_one_letter_code
_entity_poly.pdbx_strand_id
1 'polypeptide(L)'
;MFLNKIAAKKITEPMEAWDEGTESFVPGGFIGRIDLTDRFLSNFNKPLRRRMLYTEFGTAFPASRTFRHPGTGQVYLLGQTRSDALDGQPYVDLTVCHLATDDANGSSGLATLYRKAPVGPADNPGWLVEQQVAKAFADLEFRTSANEADTYEVKVENFFAFLPAHIKCEEWDFLELHGKRYRVVDTFPDSGLSGLRVDEEPDHRLDFVLHVEGEKAYNRTTHQWDLITASFNVTGVLTKYRDFALWAQDSESYFEVVIDKAHIGVRPVPSTMSLEIEGKRRIIRQVSSQPGERQYILRCQ
;
A
#
# COMPACT_ATOMS: atom_id res chain seq x y z
N MET A 1 -18.87 42.78 2.04
CA MET A 1 -17.61 43.39 1.51
C MET A 1 -16.49 43.54 2.54
N PHE A 2 -16.77 43.89 3.81
CA PHE A 2 -15.73 44.08 4.84
C PHE A 2 -15.07 42.79 5.34
N LEU A 3 -15.82 41.68 5.48
CA LEU A 3 -15.30 40.42 6.00
C LEU A 3 -14.26 39.77 5.08
N ASN A 4 -14.46 39.77 3.76
CA ASN A 4 -13.46 39.25 2.80
C ASN A 4 -12.13 39.99 2.93
N LYS A 5 -12.17 41.33 3.09
CA LYS A 5 -10.96 42.14 3.29
C LYS A 5 -10.28 41.85 4.64
N ILE A 6 -11.05 41.55 5.69
CA ILE A 6 -10.51 41.20 7.01
C ILE A 6 -9.90 39.80 7.00
N ALA A 7 -10.54 38.83 6.33
CA ALA A 7 -10.06 37.46 6.18
C ALA A 7 -8.77 37.42 5.35
N ALA A 8 -8.77 38.05 4.17
CA ALA A 8 -7.59 38.14 3.29
C ALA A 8 -6.40 38.84 3.97
N LYS A 9 -6.64 39.85 4.82
CA LYS A 9 -5.56 40.53 5.56
C LYS A 9 -4.77 39.60 6.49
N LYS A 10 -5.34 38.45 6.88
CA LYS A 10 -4.67 37.48 7.75
C LYS A 10 -4.06 36.30 6.99
N ILE A 11 -4.41 36.09 5.73
CA ILE A 11 -3.93 34.97 4.90
C ILE A 11 -2.79 35.51 4.04
N THR A 12 -1.57 35.44 4.56
CA THR A 12 -0.41 36.11 3.95
C THR A 12 0.84 35.25 3.90
N GLU A 13 0.80 34.05 4.47
CA GLU A 13 1.99 33.20 4.60
C GLU A 13 2.15 32.34 3.34
N PRO A 14 3.27 32.46 2.61
CA PRO A 14 3.54 31.63 1.44
C PRO A 14 3.95 30.23 1.88
N MET A 15 3.06 29.25 1.72
CA MET A 15 3.32 27.86 2.08
C MET A 15 4.26 27.20 1.06
N GLU A 16 5.04 26.23 1.52
CA GLU A 16 5.91 25.44 0.65
C GLU A 16 5.18 24.17 0.22
N ALA A 17 5.04 23.92 -1.08
CA ALA A 17 4.36 22.74 -1.59
C ALA A 17 5.35 21.59 -1.82
N TRP A 18 4.93 20.36 -1.56
CA TRP A 18 5.72 19.18 -1.95
C TRP A 18 5.64 18.98 -3.47
N ASP A 19 6.79 18.99 -4.13
CA ASP A 19 6.95 18.61 -5.53
C ASP A 19 7.43 17.15 -5.60
N GLU A 20 6.60 16.30 -6.21
CA GLU A 20 6.86 14.86 -6.36
C GLU A 20 7.93 14.56 -7.40
N GLY A 21 8.12 15.44 -8.40
CA GLY A 21 9.12 15.24 -9.44
C GLY A 21 10.54 15.53 -8.96
N THR A 22 10.69 16.52 -8.08
CA THR A 22 11.99 16.87 -7.47
C THR A 22 12.18 16.32 -6.07
N GLU A 23 11.15 15.68 -5.50
CA GLU A 23 11.09 15.17 -4.12
C GLU A 23 11.55 16.23 -3.09
N SER A 24 11.04 17.45 -3.23
CA SER A 24 11.45 18.58 -2.38
C SER A 24 10.32 19.58 -2.16
N PHE A 25 10.45 20.38 -1.09
CA PHE A 25 9.52 21.47 -0.82
C PHE A 25 9.90 22.72 -1.62
N VAL A 26 8.97 23.19 -2.44
CA VAL A 26 9.13 24.38 -3.28
C VAL A 26 8.40 25.56 -2.61
N PRO A 27 9.06 26.70 -2.40
CA PRO A 27 8.45 27.85 -1.73
C PRO A 27 7.36 28.50 -2.59
N GLY A 28 6.35 29.07 -1.93
CA GLY A 28 5.31 29.86 -2.59
C GLY A 28 4.30 29.05 -3.40
N GLY A 29 4.03 27.80 -3.00
CA GLY A 29 3.06 26.94 -3.67
C GLY A 29 1.63 27.48 -3.57
N PHE A 30 1.26 28.05 -2.42
CA PHE A 30 0.00 28.79 -2.23
C PHE A 30 0.11 29.73 -1.03
N ILE A 31 -0.87 30.62 -0.85
CA ILE A 31 -0.94 31.52 0.30
C ILE A 31 -1.95 30.98 1.30
N GLY A 32 -1.53 30.86 2.55
CA GLY A 32 -2.36 30.33 3.62
C GLY A 32 -2.10 31.00 4.96
N ARG A 33 -2.75 30.48 5.99
CA ARG A 33 -2.41 30.70 7.39
C ARG A 33 -2.80 29.47 8.20
N ILE A 34 -1.88 28.91 8.95
CA ILE A 34 -2.19 27.87 9.94
C ILE A 34 -2.43 28.51 11.29
N ASP A 35 -3.56 28.18 11.93
CA ASP A 35 -3.71 28.47 13.35
C ASP A 35 -2.99 27.36 14.15
N LEU A 36 -1.84 27.71 14.73
CA LEU A 36 -1.00 26.79 15.52
C LEU A 36 -1.66 26.31 16.83
N THR A 37 -2.71 27.01 17.29
CA THR A 37 -3.46 26.71 18.51
C THR A 37 -4.89 26.30 18.15
N ASP A 38 -5.24 25.06 18.46
CA ASP A 38 -6.61 24.57 18.33
C ASP A 38 -7.48 25.22 19.41
N ARG A 39 -8.44 26.06 19.02
CA ARG A 39 -9.32 26.76 19.97
C ARG A 39 -10.53 25.90 20.42
N PHE A 40 -10.68 24.67 19.92
CA PHE A 40 -11.88 23.87 20.16
C PHE A 40 -11.66 22.40 20.59
N LEU A 41 -10.43 21.92 20.74
CA LEU A 41 -10.21 20.60 21.34
C LEU A 41 -10.23 20.69 22.87
N SER A 42 -11.32 20.23 23.48
CA SER A 42 -11.35 19.88 24.89
C SER A 42 -10.34 18.75 25.14
N ASN A 43 -9.76 18.71 26.34
CA ASN A 43 -8.79 17.68 26.79
C ASN A 43 -9.29 16.22 26.66
N PHE A 44 -10.53 15.98 26.21
CA PHE A 44 -11.14 14.68 26.04
C PHE A 44 -11.01 14.09 24.63
N ASN A 45 -10.63 14.87 23.61
CA ASN A 45 -10.41 14.35 22.25
C ASN A 45 -8.95 14.55 21.83
N LYS A 46 -8.14 13.49 21.86
CA LYS A 46 -6.89 13.46 21.07
C LYS A 46 -7.30 13.45 19.58
N PRO A 47 -6.94 14.49 18.83
CA PRO A 47 -5.79 14.32 17.97
C PRO A 47 -4.89 15.56 18.00
N LEU A 48 -3.76 15.46 18.70
CA LEU A 48 -2.70 16.49 18.73
C LEU A 48 -2.14 16.85 17.33
N ARG A 49 -2.55 16.12 16.29
CA ARG A 49 -2.05 16.18 14.92
C ARG A 49 -2.99 16.85 13.93
N ARG A 50 -4.23 17.20 14.29
CA ARG A 50 -5.10 17.99 13.39
C ARG A 50 -4.84 19.49 13.56
N ARG A 51 -4.80 20.22 12.45
CA ARG A 51 -4.68 21.70 12.42
C ARG A 51 -5.67 22.28 11.42
N MET A 52 -5.97 23.57 11.55
CA MET A 52 -6.83 24.28 10.60
C MET A 52 -5.99 25.23 9.75
N LEU A 53 -6.08 25.06 8.44
CA LEU A 53 -5.51 25.96 7.44
C LEU A 53 -6.61 26.87 6.89
N TYR A 54 -6.33 28.17 6.85
CA TYR A 54 -7.20 29.17 6.23
C TYR A 54 -6.59 29.62 4.91
N THR A 55 -7.39 29.61 3.86
CA THR A 55 -7.00 30.07 2.51
C THR A 55 -8.08 30.96 1.90
N GLU A 56 -7.70 31.73 0.88
CA GLU A 56 -8.71 32.44 0.08
C GLU A 56 -9.64 31.42 -0.58
N PHE A 57 -10.90 31.82 -0.78
CA PHE A 57 -11.88 30.95 -1.43
C PHE A 57 -11.42 30.53 -2.82
N GLY A 58 -11.45 29.22 -3.10
CA GLY A 58 -11.05 28.67 -4.39
C GLY A 58 -9.54 28.57 -4.60
N THR A 59 -8.76 28.61 -3.51
CA THR A 59 -7.31 28.40 -3.58
C THR A 59 -7.01 27.05 -4.22
N ALA A 60 -6.16 27.06 -5.25
CA ALA A 60 -5.67 25.84 -5.88
C ALA A 60 -4.57 25.22 -5.02
N PHE A 61 -4.80 24.00 -4.53
CA PHE A 61 -3.80 23.24 -3.79
C PHE A 61 -2.87 22.46 -4.73
N PRO A 62 -1.63 22.14 -4.30
CA PRO A 62 -0.74 21.28 -5.07
C PRO A 62 -1.37 19.89 -5.25
N ALA A 63 -1.03 19.23 -6.37
CA ALA A 63 -1.51 17.87 -6.67
C ALA A 63 -1.16 16.88 -5.55
N SER A 64 0.01 17.03 -4.95
CA SER A 64 0.50 16.22 -3.83
C SER A 64 -0.35 16.31 -2.58
N ARG A 65 -1.18 17.36 -2.45
CA ARG A 65 -1.92 17.70 -1.23
C ARG A 65 -1.06 17.74 0.03
N THR A 66 0.23 17.99 -0.12
CA THR A 66 1.18 18.09 0.98
C THR A 66 1.91 19.41 0.94
N PHE A 67 2.07 20.03 2.10
CA PHE A 67 2.78 21.29 2.23
C PHE A 67 3.54 21.37 3.54
N ARG A 68 4.50 22.29 3.60
CA ARG A 68 5.30 22.60 4.78
C ARG A 68 5.11 24.06 5.14
N HIS A 69 4.96 24.31 6.43
CA HIS A 69 4.93 25.66 6.95
C HIS A 69 6.37 26.22 6.98
N PRO A 70 6.66 27.33 6.28
CA PRO A 70 8.04 27.80 6.05
C PRO A 70 8.77 28.21 7.33
N GLY A 71 8.04 28.71 8.34
CA GLY A 71 8.63 29.19 9.58
C GLY A 71 8.89 28.11 10.63
N THR A 72 8.08 27.05 10.65
CA THR A 72 8.16 25.97 11.66
C THR A 72 8.74 24.68 11.11
N GLY A 73 8.80 24.53 9.78
CA GLY A 73 9.20 23.29 9.13
C GLY A 73 8.19 22.14 9.27
N GLN A 74 7.04 22.37 9.89
CA GLN A 74 6.02 21.34 10.09
C GLN A 74 5.36 20.96 8.75
N VAL A 75 5.19 19.66 8.52
CA VAL A 75 4.62 19.10 7.29
C VAL A 75 3.19 18.68 7.54
N TYR A 76 2.31 18.95 6.58
CA TYR A 76 0.88 18.71 6.67
C TYR A 76 0.32 18.07 5.40
N LEU A 77 -0.58 17.11 5.60
CA LEU A 77 -1.47 16.60 4.56
C LEU A 77 -2.77 17.41 4.55
N LEU A 78 -3.22 17.83 3.38
CA LEU A 78 -4.47 18.54 3.17
C LEU A 78 -5.63 17.54 3.13
N GLY A 79 -6.53 17.64 4.11
CA GLY A 79 -7.76 16.86 4.17
C GLY A 79 -8.95 17.60 3.59
N GLN A 80 -10.07 17.59 4.32
CA GLN A 80 -11.33 18.15 3.86
C GLN A 80 -11.37 19.68 4.02
N THR A 81 -11.88 20.35 2.98
CA THR A 81 -12.15 21.79 2.97
C THR A 81 -13.62 22.08 3.22
N ARG A 82 -13.89 23.10 4.03
CA ARG A 82 -15.19 23.74 4.20
C ARG A 82 -15.04 25.22 3.83
N SER A 83 -15.95 25.72 3.00
CA SER A 83 -16.03 27.15 2.70
C SER A 83 -16.96 27.85 3.67
N ASP A 84 -16.52 28.96 4.26
CA ASP A 84 -17.39 29.87 4.99
C ASP A 84 -17.96 30.91 4.01
N ALA A 85 -19.24 31.22 4.18
CA ALA A 85 -19.99 32.13 3.32
C ALA A 85 -20.77 33.15 4.13
N LEU A 86 -20.91 34.36 3.57
CA LEU A 86 -21.80 35.40 4.06
C LEU A 86 -22.83 35.68 2.98
N ASP A 87 -24.11 35.64 3.30
CA ASP A 87 -25.21 35.85 2.35
C ASP A 87 -25.11 34.96 1.09
N GLY A 88 -24.63 33.73 1.28
CA GLY A 88 -24.41 32.77 0.19
C GLY A 88 -23.17 33.02 -0.66
N GLN A 89 -22.36 34.04 -0.36
CA GLN A 89 -21.10 34.34 -1.04
C GLN A 89 -19.92 33.80 -0.22
N PRO A 90 -19.21 32.77 -0.71
CA PRO A 90 -18.01 32.25 -0.06
C PRO A 90 -16.92 33.32 0.05
N TYR A 91 -16.17 33.33 1.15
CA TYR A 91 -15.09 34.31 1.36
C TYR A 91 -13.81 33.75 1.95
N VAL A 92 -13.82 32.55 2.53
CA VAL A 92 -12.64 31.89 3.07
C VAL A 92 -12.86 30.38 3.05
N ASP A 93 -11.79 29.65 2.77
CA ASP A 93 -11.76 28.19 2.88
C ASP A 93 -11.00 27.79 4.14
N LEU A 94 -11.60 26.87 4.89
CA LEU A 94 -11.04 26.24 6.07
C LEU A 94 -10.75 24.78 5.74
N THR A 95 -9.48 24.41 5.72
CA THR A 95 -9.04 23.05 5.40
C THR A 95 -8.46 22.37 6.63
N VAL A 96 -9.02 21.20 6.98
CA VAL A 96 -8.47 20.35 8.03
C VAL A 96 -7.17 19.75 7.51
N CYS A 97 -6.10 19.94 8.26
CA CYS A 97 -4.77 19.44 7.95
C CYS A 97 -4.36 18.37 8.95
N HIS A 98 -3.66 17.34 8.46
CA HIS A 98 -3.09 16.28 9.27
C HIS A 98 -1.57 16.45 9.35
N LEU A 99 -1.03 16.61 10.56
CA LEU A 99 0.39 16.79 10.80
C LEU A 99 1.13 15.48 10.48
N ALA A 100 2.07 15.55 9.54
CA ALA A 100 2.90 14.43 9.09
C ALA A 100 4.40 14.80 9.11
N THR A 101 4.80 15.69 10.02
CA THR A 101 6.19 16.06 10.23
C THR A 101 7.03 14.82 10.50
N ASP A 102 8.20 14.76 9.87
CA ASP A 102 9.18 13.71 10.10
C ASP A 102 9.93 13.98 11.40
N ASP A 103 9.56 13.24 12.45
CA ASP A 103 10.22 13.28 13.74
C ASP A 103 11.06 12.01 13.90
N ALA A 104 12.28 12.13 14.44
CA ALA A 104 13.14 10.97 14.67
C ALA A 104 12.46 9.95 15.60
N ASN A 105 12.33 8.69 15.16
CA ASN A 105 11.56 7.64 15.84
C ASN A 105 10.06 7.99 16.04
N GLY A 106 9.55 8.95 15.27
CA GLY A 106 8.15 9.31 15.23
C GLY A 106 7.30 8.23 14.55
N SER A 107 5.99 8.42 14.58
CA SER A 107 5.07 7.58 13.82
C SER A 107 4.64 8.24 12.51
N SER A 108 5.20 9.41 12.17
CA SER A 108 4.94 10.16 10.94
C SER A 108 6.23 10.55 10.24
N GLY A 109 6.16 10.77 8.93
CA GLY A 109 7.27 11.27 8.14
C GLY A 109 7.14 10.94 6.67
N LEU A 110 8.23 11.14 5.92
CA LEU A 110 8.31 10.74 4.51
C LEU A 110 8.48 9.23 4.43
N ALA A 111 7.48 8.55 3.88
CA ALA A 111 7.46 7.12 3.66
C ALA A 111 7.70 6.79 2.18
N THR A 112 8.22 5.59 1.94
CA THR A 112 8.39 5.03 0.60
C THR A 112 7.42 3.87 0.40
N LEU A 113 6.62 3.93 -0.66
CA LEU A 113 5.68 2.88 -1.02
C LEU A 113 6.33 1.94 -2.05
N TYR A 114 6.28 0.65 -1.78
CA TYR A 114 6.79 -0.41 -2.65
C TYR A 114 5.66 -1.34 -3.09
N ARG A 115 5.74 -1.81 -4.33
CA ARG A 115 4.85 -2.82 -4.90
C ARG A 115 5.66 -3.90 -5.58
N LYS A 116 5.27 -5.15 -5.38
CA LYS A 116 5.74 -6.26 -6.19
C LYS A 116 4.77 -6.49 -7.33
N ALA A 117 5.24 -6.31 -8.56
CA ALA A 117 4.44 -6.42 -9.78
C ALA A 117 5.20 -7.23 -10.85
N PRO A 118 4.47 -7.89 -11.78
CA PRO A 118 5.11 -8.53 -12.92
C PRO A 118 5.73 -7.49 -13.86
N VAL A 119 6.85 -7.84 -14.50
CA VAL A 119 7.58 -6.96 -15.43
C VAL A 119 7.63 -7.54 -16.85
N GLY A 120 7.46 -8.86 -16.97
CA GLY A 120 7.42 -9.56 -18.25
C GLY A 120 6.11 -9.37 -19.04
N PRO A 121 6.05 -9.91 -20.27
CA PRO A 121 4.83 -9.89 -21.07
C PRO A 121 3.71 -10.70 -20.41
N ALA A 122 2.45 -10.44 -20.79
CA ALA A 122 1.28 -11.04 -20.13
C ALA A 122 1.22 -12.58 -20.18
N ASP A 123 1.83 -13.19 -21.18
CA ASP A 123 1.94 -14.65 -21.36
C ASP A 123 3.14 -15.27 -20.62
N ASN A 124 4.11 -14.44 -20.19
CA ASN A 124 5.21 -14.84 -19.30
C ASN A 124 5.62 -13.67 -18.39
N PRO A 125 4.84 -13.40 -17.32
CA PRO A 125 5.01 -12.21 -16.49
C PRO A 125 6.33 -12.17 -15.71
N GLY A 126 6.94 -13.34 -15.50
CA GLY A 126 8.13 -13.51 -14.67
C GLY A 126 7.84 -13.43 -13.17
N TRP A 127 8.89 -13.51 -12.36
CA TRP A 127 8.78 -13.23 -10.93
C TRP A 127 8.33 -11.80 -10.69
N LEU A 128 7.62 -11.60 -9.58
CA LEU A 128 7.23 -10.26 -9.16
C LEU A 128 8.48 -9.51 -8.71
N VAL A 129 8.70 -8.36 -9.31
CA VAL A 129 9.82 -7.49 -8.98
C VAL A 129 9.31 -6.37 -8.10
N GLU A 130 10.04 -6.13 -7.01
CA GLU A 130 9.77 -4.99 -6.14
C GLU A 130 10.16 -3.68 -6.83
N GLN A 131 9.22 -2.73 -6.84
CA GLN A 131 9.38 -1.42 -7.44
C GLN A 131 8.87 -0.37 -6.46
N GLN A 132 9.59 0.75 -6.38
CA GLN A 132 9.10 1.93 -5.68
C GLN A 132 7.94 2.54 -6.50
N VAL A 133 6.79 2.69 -5.87
CA VAL A 133 5.58 3.27 -6.47
C VAL A 133 5.56 4.78 -6.30
N ALA A 134 5.81 5.25 -5.07
CA ALA A 134 5.75 6.66 -4.72
C ALA A 134 6.53 6.95 -3.44
N LYS A 135 6.98 8.19 -3.28
CA LYS A 135 7.26 8.76 -1.97
C LYS A 135 6.06 9.58 -1.52
N ALA A 136 5.65 9.40 -0.28
CA ALA A 136 4.50 10.10 0.27
C ALA A 136 4.67 10.30 1.77
N PHE A 137 4.09 11.37 2.30
CA PHE A 137 4.09 11.58 3.74
C PHE A 137 3.01 10.72 4.37
N ALA A 138 3.41 9.95 5.37
CA ALA A 138 2.55 9.06 6.13
C ALA A 138 2.46 9.52 7.59
N ASP A 139 1.34 9.22 8.22
CA ASP A 139 1.22 9.18 9.67
C ASP A 139 0.58 7.87 10.12
N LEU A 140 1.30 7.12 10.95
CA LEU A 140 0.86 5.91 11.62
C LEU A 140 0.17 6.26 12.94
N GLU A 141 -1.12 5.94 13.01
CA GLU A 141 -1.92 5.97 14.23
C GLU A 141 -1.99 4.56 14.84
N PHE A 142 -1.66 4.46 16.12
CA PHE A 142 -1.80 3.24 16.91
C PHE A 142 -3.18 3.21 17.56
N ARG A 143 -4.00 2.20 17.23
CA ARG A 143 -5.27 1.97 17.93
C ARG A 143 -5.14 0.73 18.82
N THR A 144 -5.30 0.96 20.12
CA THR A 144 -5.45 -0.10 21.12
C THR A 144 -6.87 -0.09 21.68
N SER A 145 -7.46 -1.26 21.83
CA SER A 145 -8.76 -1.48 22.46
C SER A 145 -8.61 -1.69 23.98
N ALA A 146 -7.90 -0.78 24.65
CA ALA A 146 -7.68 -0.85 26.09
C ALA A 146 -8.39 0.32 26.77
N ASN A 147 -9.68 0.18 27.10
CA ASN A 147 -10.35 1.08 28.07
C ASN A 147 -11.71 0.58 28.61
N GLU A 148 -12.11 -0.68 28.39
CA GLU A 148 -13.35 -1.21 29.01
C GLU A 148 -13.02 -1.99 30.28
N ALA A 149 -13.62 -1.60 31.41
CA ALA A 149 -13.53 -2.35 32.67
C ALA A 149 -14.02 -3.80 32.46
N ASP A 150 -13.35 -4.76 33.11
CA ASP A 150 -13.62 -6.21 33.03
C ASP A 150 -13.32 -6.90 31.68
N THR A 151 -12.49 -6.30 30.82
CA THR A 151 -12.02 -6.94 29.58
C THR A 151 -10.62 -7.55 29.73
N TYR A 152 -10.43 -8.77 29.18
CA TYR A 152 -9.09 -9.38 29.07
C TYR A 152 -8.26 -8.58 28.08
N GLU A 153 -7.03 -8.24 28.47
CA GLU A 153 -6.11 -7.42 27.67
C GLU A 153 -5.62 -8.19 26.42
N VAL A 154 -6.40 -8.17 25.34
CA VAL A 154 -5.90 -8.54 24.02
C VAL A 154 -5.39 -7.28 23.36
N LYS A 155 -4.07 -7.07 23.38
CA LYS A 155 -3.42 -6.01 22.62
C LYS A 155 -3.44 -6.38 21.14
N VAL A 156 -4.54 -6.09 20.44
CA VAL A 156 -4.54 -6.08 18.98
C VAL A 156 -4.10 -4.68 18.55
N GLU A 157 -2.80 -4.55 18.29
CA GLU A 157 -2.21 -3.34 17.75
C GLU A 157 -2.70 -3.18 16.30
N ASN A 158 -3.62 -2.24 16.07
CA ASN A 158 -4.03 -1.89 14.72
C ASN A 158 -3.31 -0.60 14.32
N PHE A 159 -2.53 -0.68 13.23
CA PHE A 159 -1.84 0.47 12.67
C PHE A 159 -2.64 1.01 11.49
N PHE A 160 -2.83 2.33 11.48
CA PHE A 160 -3.46 3.03 10.37
C PHE A 160 -2.48 4.03 9.79
N ALA A 161 -2.25 4.01 8.48
CA ALA A 161 -1.46 5.01 7.80
C ALA A 161 -2.38 5.96 7.01
N PHE A 162 -2.02 7.24 6.95
CA PHE A 162 -2.72 8.23 6.11
C PHE A 162 -1.78 8.83 5.09
N LEU A 163 -2.17 8.79 3.81
CA LEU A 163 -1.44 9.32 2.67
C LEU A 163 -2.30 10.33 1.90
N PRO A 164 -1.72 11.17 1.04
CA PRO A 164 -2.49 11.93 0.06
C PRO A 164 -3.44 11.05 -0.77
N ALA A 165 -4.66 11.52 -1.02
CA ALA A 165 -5.70 10.71 -1.67
C ALA A 165 -5.42 10.33 -3.13
N HIS A 166 -4.51 10.99 -3.84
CA HIS A 166 -4.16 10.63 -5.22
C HIS A 166 -3.15 9.48 -5.28
N ILE A 167 -2.46 9.17 -4.17
CA ILE A 167 -1.58 8.00 -4.08
C ILE A 167 -2.45 6.76 -3.98
N LYS A 168 -2.33 5.89 -4.98
CA LYS A 168 -3.06 4.62 -5.03
C LYS A 168 -2.24 3.52 -4.39
N CYS A 169 -2.78 2.92 -3.34
CA CYS A 169 -2.25 1.71 -2.73
C CYS A 169 -3.14 0.51 -3.07
N GLU A 170 -2.54 -0.67 -3.03
CA GLU A 170 -3.21 -1.95 -3.16
C GLU A 170 -2.86 -2.83 -1.96
N GLU A 171 -3.71 -3.83 -1.67
CA GLU A 171 -3.34 -4.88 -0.73
C GLU A 171 -2.01 -5.51 -1.17
N TRP A 172 -1.15 -5.85 -0.21
CA TRP A 172 0.21 -6.36 -0.45
C TRP A 172 1.22 -5.37 -1.07
N ASP A 173 0.86 -4.09 -1.12
CA ASP A 173 1.88 -3.03 -1.12
C ASP A 173 2.56 -2.95 0.25
N PHE A 174 3.75 -2.36 0.26
CA PHE A 174 4.54 -2.19 1.47
C PHE A 174 4.92 -0.73 1.67
N LEU A 175 4.61 -0.20 2.83
CA LEU A 175 5.01 1.13 3.26
C LEU A 175 6.27 1.02 4.12
N GLU A 176 7.33 1.73 3.76
CA GLU A 176 8.54 1.84 4.56
C GLU A 176 8.63 3.23 5.19
N LEU A 177 8.70 3.26 6.52
CA LEU A 177 8.85 4.48 7.32
C LEU A 177 9.89 4.21 8.42
N HIS A 178 10.92 5.06 8.50
CA HIS A 178 12.01 4.95 9.49
C HIS A 178 12.70 3.57 9.54
N GLY A 179 12.85 2.92 8.39
CA GLY A 179 13.46 1.58 8.28
C GLY A 179 12.57 0.44 8.79
N LYS A 180 11.34 0.72 9.21
CA LYS A 180 10.30 -0.28 9.45
C LYS A 180 9.42 -0.42 8.22
N ARG A 181 8.95 -1.65 8.00
CA ARG A 181 8.17 -2.01 6.83
C ARG A 181 6.82 -2.56 7.26
N TYR A 182 5.77 -1.98 6.68
CA TYR A 182 4.39 -2.26 6.98
C TYR A 182 3.68 -2.76 5.73
N ARG A 183 3.00 -3.90 5.81
CA ARG A 183 2.17 -4.41 4.71
C ARG A 183 0.83 -3.70 4.72
N VAL A 184 0.36 -3.30 3.55
CA VAL A 184 -1.00 -2.78 3.36
C VAL A 184 -1.98 -3.95 3.34
N VAL A 185 -2.88 -3.96 4.32
CA VAL A 185 -3.91 -4.99 4.48
C VAL A 185 -5.22 -4.57 3.82
N ASP A 186 -5.54 -3.28 3.89
CA ASP A 186 -6.76 -2.72 3.33
C ASP A 186 -6.59 -1.22 3.07
N THR A 187 -7.39 -0.66 2.17
CA THR A 187 -7.38 0.75 1.81
C THR A 187 -8.79 1.34 1.92
N PHE A 188 -8.91 2.53 2.47
CA PHE A 188 -10.19 3.22 2.63
C PHE A 188 -10.03 4.73 2.44
N PRO A 189 -11.01 5.42 1.84
CA PRO A 189 -10.99 6.88 1.83
C PRO A 189 -11.33 7.42 3.22
N ASP A 190 -10.56 8.40 3.72
CA ASP A 190 -10.88 9.13 4.95
C ASP A 190 -10.65 10.62 4.76
N SER A 191 -11.73 11.41 4.83
CA SER A 191 -11.66 12.86 4.96
C SER A 191 -10.78 13.57 3.90
N GLY A 192 -10.74 13.04 2.68
CA GLY A 192 -9.92 13.57 1.58
C GLY A 192 -8.48 13.05 1.53
N LEU A 193 -8.15 12.03 2.33
CA LEU A 193 -6.90 11.26 2.36
C LEU A 193 -7.15 9.80 1.94
N SER A 194 -6.07 9.11 1.57
CA SER A 194 -6.05 7.65 1.43
C SER A 194 -5.63 7.05 2.77
N GLY A 195 -6.60 6.48 3.49
CA GLY A 195 -6.37 5.72 4.70
C GLY A 195 -5.99 4.28 4.38
N LEU A 196 -5.02 3.75 5.11
CA LEU A 196 -4.53 2.39 4.97
C LEU A 196 -4.63 1.70 6.31
N ARG A 197 -5.11 0.47 6.32
CA ARG A 197 -4.87 -0.45 7.44
C ARG A 197 -3.58 -1.20 7.14
N VAL A 198 -2.63 -1.14 8.06
CA VAL A 198 -1.31 -1.75 7.88
C VAL A 198 -0.93 -2.63 9.07
N ASP A 199 -0.03 -3.58 8.83
CA ASP A 199 0.58 -4.41 9.88
C ASP A 199 2.08 -4.64 9.64
N GLU A 200 2.80 -5.02 10.70
CA GLU A 200 4.24 -5.36 10.63
C GLU A 200 4.44 -6.83 10.21
N GLU A 201 3.70 -7.32 9.21
CA GLU A 201 3.87 -8.70 8.71
C GLU A 201 4.87 -8.75 7.53
N PRO A 202 5.80 -9.72 7.51
CA PRO A 202 6.72 -9.87 6.39
C PRO A 202 6.02 -10.30 5.10
N ASP A 203 6.70 -10.09 3.97
CA ASP A 203 6.22 -10.59 2.68
C ASP A 203 6.40 -12.11 2.57
N HIS A 204 5.30 -12.85 2.65
CA HIS A 204 5.28 -14.31 2.54
C HIS A 204 5.27 -14.83 1.09
N ARG A 205 5.35 -13.93 0.10
CA ARG A 205 5.43 -14.33 -1.31
C ARG A 205 6.81 -14.93 -1.61
N LEU A 206 6.80 -16.10 -2.22
CA LEU A 206 7.97 -16.86 -2.64
C LEU A 206 8.00 -17.02 -4.16
N ASP A 207 9.21 -17.14 -4.70
CA ASP A 207 9.43 -17.38 -6.12
C ASP A 207 9.51 -18.88 -6.42
N PHE A 208 8.85 -19.26 -7.50
CA PHE A 208 8.75 -20.64 -7.99
C PHE A 208 9.10 -20.68 -9.47
N VAL A 209 9.41 -21.88 -9.95
CA VAL A 209 9.49 -22.18 -11.39
C VAL A 209 8.38 -23.16 -11.75
N LEU A 210 7.44 -22.72 -12.58
CA LEU A 210 6.39 -23.54 -13.15
C LEU A 210 6.90 -24.19 -14.44
N HIS A 211 6.99 -25.51 -14.44
CA HIS A 211 7.34 -26.29 -15.62
C HIS A 211 6.08 -26.84 -16.28
N VAL A 212 5.96 -26.60 -17.58
CA VAL A 212 4.90 -27.11 -18.44
C VAL A 212 5.49 -28.17 -19.34
N GLU A 213 4.99 -29.40 -19.21
CA GLU A 213 5.32 -30.48 -20.14
C GLU A 213 4.47 -30.28 -21.39
N GLY A 214 5.14 -30.01 -22.52
CA GLY A 214 4.50 -29.86 -23.81
C GLY A 214 4.39 -31.19 -24.55
N GLU A 215 4.05 -31.10 -25.83
CA GLU A 215 3.88 -32.27 -26.68
C GLU A 215 5.22 -32.92 -27.03
N LYS A 216 5.19 -34.25 -27.20
CA LYS A 216 6.31 -34.98 -27.76
C LYS A 216 6.42 -34.65 -29.25
N ALA A 217 7.49 -34.01 -29.65
CA ALA A 217 7.81 -33.76 -31.04
C ALA A 217 8.85 -34.78 -31.52
N TYR A 218 8.58 -35.44 -32.64
CA TYR A 218 9.56 -36.33 -33.24
C TYR A 218 10.66 -35.51 -33.91
N ASN A 219 11.87 -35.58 -33.38
CA ASN A 219 13.04 -34.92 -33.94
C ASN A 219 13.62 -35.78 -35.07
N ARG A 220 13.48 -35.29 -36.30
CA ARG A 220 13.93 -35.99 -37.51
C ARG A 220 15.46 -36.12 -37.63
N THR A 221 16.23 -35.34 -36.86
CA THR A 221 17.69 -35.35 -36.88
C THR A 221 18.26 -36.35 -35.88
N THR A 222 17.70 -36.41 -34.67
CA THR A 222 18.15 -37.34 -33.61
C THR A 222 17.40 -38.67 -33.65
N HIS A 223 16.33 -38.76 -34.45
CA HIS A 223 15.40 -39.89 -34.52
C HIS A 223 14.76 -40.26 -33.17
N GLN A 224 14.68 -39.29 -32.25
CA GLN A 224 14.10 -39.44 -30.92
C GLN A 224 12.87 -38.55 -30.76
N TRP A 225 12.02 -38.89 -29.78
CA TRP A 225 10.92 -38.03 -29.37
C TRP A 225 11.44 -37.04 -28.32
N ASP A 226 11.51 -35.77 -28.69
CA ASP A 226 11.87 -34.70 -27.79
C ASP A 226 10.61 -34.20 -27.08
N LEU A 227 10.66 -34.06 -25.76
CA LEU A 227 9.60 -33.41 -25.01
C LEU A 227 9.88 -31.90 -25.03
N ILE A 228 9.00 -31.13 -25.65
CA ILE A 228 9.13 -29.67 -25.62
C ILE A 228 8.64 -29.20 -24.25
N THR A 229 9.54 -28.71 -23.41
CA THR A 229 9.17 -28.15 -22.11
C THR A 229 9.27 -26.63 -22.14
N ALA A 230 8.33 -25.97 -21.45
CA ALA A 230 8.39 -24.54 -21.19
C ALA A 230 8.46 -24.30 -19.68
N SER A 231 9.17 -23.26 -19.27
CA SER A 231 9.30 -22.87 -17.86
C SER A 231 8.90 -21.43 -17.69
N PHE A 232 8.14 -21.16 -16.63
CA PHE A 232 7.62 -19.84 -16.28
C PHE A 232 8.07 -19.50 -14.87
N ASN A 233 8.64 -18.32 -14.69
CA ASN A 233 8.98 -17.78 -13.38
C ASN A 233 7.71 -17.17 -12.79
N VAL A 234 7.29 -17.63 -11.61
CA VAL A 234 6.02 -17.22 -11.00
C VAL A 234 6.23 -16.99 -9.50
N THR A 235 5.53 -16.02 -8.93
CA THR A 235 5.58 -15.74 -7.49
C THR A 235 4.21 -16.03 -6.87
N GLY A 236 4.20 -16.69 -5.71
CA GLY A 236 2.97 -17.08 -5.01
C GLY A 236 3.16 -17.13 -3.50
N VAL A 237 2.08 -17.38 -2.76
CA VAL A 237 2.10 -17.54 -1.30
C VAL A 237 1.93 -19.01 -0.96
N LEU A 238 2.83 -19.56 -0.14
CA LEU A 238 2.73 -20.92 0.37
C LEU A 238 1.74 -20.96 1.54
N THR A 239 0.60 -21.63 1.38
CA THR A 239 -0.45 -21.69 2.42
C THR A 239 -0.38 -22.94 3.27
N LYS A 240 0.10 -24.06 2.70
CA LYS A 240 0.28 -25.32 3.42
C LYS A 240 1.56 -25.99 2.96
N TYR A 241 2.31 -26.52 3.90
CA TYR A 241 3.49 -27.33 3.64
C TYR A 241 3.48 -28.54 4.56
N ARG A 242 3.58 -29.73 3.98
CA ARG A 242 3.65 -30.99 4.73
C ARG A 242 4.78 -31.84 4.15
N ASP A 243 5.95 -31.79 4.78
CA ASP A 243 7.04 -32.73 4.55
C ASP A 243 6.94 -33.86 5.58
N PHE A 244 6.84 -35.10 5.13
CA PHE A 244 6.87 -36.25 6.02
C PHE A 244 8.29 -36.78 6.16
N ALA A 245 8.62 -37.29 7.35
CA ALA A 245 9.86 -38.01 7.55
C ALA A 245 9.84 -39.33 6.77
N LEU A 246 11.01 -39.75 6.26
CA LEU A 246 11.24 -40.93 5.42
C LEU A 246 10.69 -42.28 5.95
N TRP A 247 10.21 -42.34 7.19
CA TRP A 247 9.73 -43.55 7.87
C TRP A 247 8.20 -43.67 7.96
N ALA A 248 7.43 -42.67 7.49
CA ALA A 248 5.97 -42.76 7.45
C ALA A 248 5.51 -43.40 6.12
N GLN A 249 4.93 -44.60 6.17
CA GLN A 249 4.58 -45.41 4.99
C GLN A 249 3.33 -44.94 4.22
N ASP A 250 2.48 -44.08 4.79
CA ASP A 250 1.11 -43.83 4.28
C ASP A 250 0.76 -42.36 4.04
N SER A 251 1.74 -41.50 3.81
CA SER A 251 1.45 -40.06 3.72
C SER A 251 2.32 -39.31 2.74
N GLU A 252 1.72 -38.97 1.60
CA GLU A 252 2.36 -38.18 0.54
C GLU A 252 2.66 -36.76 1.05
N SER A 253 3.90 -36.31 0.87
CA SER A 253 4.27 -34.93 1.11
C SER A 253 3.60 -34.04 0.05
N TYR A 254 3.12 -32.88 0.46
CA TYR A 254 2.46 -31.94 -0.46
C TYR A 254 2.67 -30.50 0.01
N PHE A 255 2.52 -29.58 -0.93
CA PHE A 255 2.39 -28.17 -0.61
C PHE A 255 1.24 -27.53 -1.40
N GLU A 256 0.72 -26.44 -0.85
CA GLU A 256 -0.34 -25.63 -1.45
C GLU A 256 0.19 -24.22 -1.67
N VAL A 257 0.09 -23.73 -2.90
CA VAL A 257 0.49 -22.37 -3.28
C VAL A 257 -0.70 -21.64 -3.85
N VAL A 258 -0.85 -20.39 -3.45
CA VAL A 258 -1.81 -19.44 -4.00
C VAL A 258 -1.08 -18.48 -4.94
N ILE A 259 -1.51 -18.38 -6.19
CA ILE A 259 -0.91 -17.52 -7.22
C ILE A 259 -2.01 -16.66 -7.85
N ASP A 260 -1.78 -15.36 -7.99
CA ASP A 260 -2.73 -14.49 -8.72
C ASP A 260 -2.76 -14.87 -10.21
N LYS A 261 -3.95 -14.89 -10.80
CA LYS A 261 -4.17 -15.19 -12.22
C LYS A 261 -3.41 -14.21 -13.12
N ALA A 262 -3.26 -12.96 -12.71
CA ALA A 262 -2.51 -11.97 -13.45
C ALA A 262 -0.98 -12.21 -13.43
N HIS A 263 -0.48 -13.04 -12.51
CA HIS A 263 0.95 -13.23 -12.27
C HIS A 263 1.52 -14.55 -12.82
N ILE A 264 0.67 -15.45 -13.29
CA ILE A 264 1.10 -16.79 -13.76
C ILE A 264 1.32 -16.85 -15.28
N GLY A 265 0.64 -16.01 -16.06
CA GLY A 265 0.72 -15.96 -17.54
C GLY A 265 0.13 -17.15 -18.30
N VAL A 266 0.05 -18.31 -17.67
CA VAL A 266 -0.49 -19.55 -18.25
C VAL A 266 -1.53 -20.15 -17.32
N ARG A 267 -2.55 -20.81 -17.89
CA ARG A 267 -3.54 -21.55 -17.10
C ARG A 267 -2.89 -22.84 -16.55
N PRO A 268 -2.85 -23.05 -15.23
CA PRO A 268 -2.28 -24.26 -14.66
C PRO A 268 -3.15 -25.49 -14.98
N VAL A 269 -2.50 -26.59 -15.39
CA VAL A 269 -3.15 -27.85 -15.77
C VAL A 269 -2.65 -28.97 -14.86
N PRO A 270 -3.54 -29.70 -14.16
CA PRO A 270 -3.16 -30.83 -13.34
C PRO A 270 -2.45 -31.94 -14.14
N SER A 271 -1.53 -32.65 -13.49
CA SER A 271 -0.77 -33.81 -13.99
C SER A 271 0.20 -33.57 -15.14
N THR A 272 0.10 -32.46 -15.87
CA THR A 272 1.00 -32.09 -16.98
C THR A 272 1.93 -30.93 -16.64
N MET A 273 1.71 -30.30 -15.48
CA MET A 273 2.53 -29.20 -14.99
C MET A 273 3.04 -29.50 -13.59
N SER A 274 4.15 -28.87 -13.24
CA SER A 274 4.82 -29.06 -11.96
C SER A 274 5.43 -27.76 -11.48
N LEU A 275 5.44 -27.54 -10.17
CA LEU A 275 6.12 -26.42 -9.54
C LEU A 275 7.42 -26.88 -8.90
N GLU A 276 8.46 -26.08 -9.06
CA GLU A 276 9.75 -26.24 -8.41
C GLU A 276 9.95 -25.12 -7.40
N ILE A 277 10.30 -25.52 -6.17
CA ILE A 277 10.72 -24.64 -5.08
C ILE A 277 11.98 -25.24 -4.46
N GLU A 278 13.02 -24.42 -4.25
CA GLU A 278 14.28 -24.85 -3.61
C GLU A 278 14.88 -26.13 -4.24
N GLY A 279 14.77 -26.30 -5.56
CA GLY A 279 15.26 -27.47 -6.29
C GLY A 279 14.40 -28.74 -6.15
N LYS A 280 13.29 -28.69 -5.40
CA LYS A 280 12.33 -29.79 -5.30
C LYS A 280 11.16 -29.54 -6.26
N ARG A 281 11.07 -30.39 -7.29
CA ARG A 281 9.98 -30.37 -8.28
C ARG A 281 8.83 -31.28 -7.83
N ARG A 282 7.60 -30.75 -7.82
CA ARG A 282 6.37 -31.49 -7.49
C ARG A 282 5.30 -31.29 -8.54
N ILE A 283 4.53 -32.34 -8.84
CA ILE A 283 3.51 -32.31 -9.87
C ILE A 283 2.26 -31.62 -9.32
N ILE A 284 1.66 -30.74 -10.11
CA ILE A 284 0.36 -30.14 -9.75
C ILE A 284 -0.70 -31.23 -9.86
N ARG A 285 -1.29 -31.65 -8.74
CA ARG A 285 -2.35 -32.68 -8.73
C ARG A 285 -3.75 -32.08 -8.75
N GLN A 286 -3.91 -30.89 -8.18
CA GLN A 286 -5.19 -30.21 -8.12
C GLN A 286 -5.00 -28.71 -8.36
N VAL A 287 -5.91 -28.16 -9.15
CA VAL A 287 -6.04 -26.72 -9.39
C VAL A 287 -7.45 -26.33 -8.96
N SER A 288 -7.57 -25.41 -8.01
CA SER A 288 -8.83 -24.85 -7.57
C SER A 288 -8.87 -23.36 -7.90
N SER A 289 -10.01 -22.91 -8.45
CA SER A 289 -10.32 -21.48 -8.64
C SER A 289 -11.82 -21.32 -8.79
N GLN A 290 -12.45 -20.39 -8.08
CA GLN A 290 -13.86 -20.08 -8.31
C GLN A 290 -14.04 -19.01 -9.40
N PRO A 291 -15.20 -18.97 -10.09
CA PRO A 291 -15.57 -17.84 -10.94
C PRO A 291 -15.60 -16.54 -10.11
N GLY A 292 -14.86 -15.51 -10.55
CA GLY A 292 -14.74 -14.24 -9.84
C GLY A 292 -13.53 -14.13 -8.90
N GLU A 293 -12.92 -15.25 -8.51
CA GLU A 293 -11.67 -15.20 -7.73
C GLU A 293 -10.49 -14.80 -8.63
N ARG A 294 -9.61 -13.94 -8.10
CA ARG A 294 -8.40 -13.47 -8.78
C ARG A 294 -7.24 -14.46 -8.69
N GLN A 295 -7.38 -15.57 -7.96
CA GLN A 295 -6.28 -16.46 -7.61
C GLN A 295 -6.51 -17.90 -8.10
N TYR A 296 -5.40 -18.61 -8.31
CA TYR A 296 -5.32 -20.07 -8.43
C TYR A 296 -4.77 -20.65 -7.13
N ILE A 297 -5.38 -21.73 -6.65
CA ILE A 297 -4.85 -22.55 -5.55
C ILE A 297 -4.33 -23.86 -6.15
N LEU A 298 -3.03 -24.09 -6.01
CA LEU A 298 -2.32 -25.22 -6.61
C LEU A 298 -1.85 -26.18 -5.52
N ARG A 299 -2.34 -27.42 -5.56
CA ARG A 299 -1.85 -28.50 -4.68
C ARG A 299 -0.83 -29.35 -5.44
N CYS A 300 0.40 -29.37 -4.94
CA CYS A 300 1.52 -30.06 -5.56
C CYS A 300 1.98 -31.25 -4.71
N GLN A 301 2.20 -32.40 -5.34
CA GLN A 301 2.65 -33.64 -4.72
C GLN A 301 3.87 -34.19 -5.45
#